data_AF-A0A8I1YGZ1-F1
#
_entry.id   AF-A0A8I1YGZ1-F1
#
_cell.length_a   1.000
_cell.length_b   1.000
_cell.length_c   1.000
_cell.angle_alpha   90.00
_cell.angle_beta   90.00
_cell.angle_gamma   90.00
#
_symmetry.space_group_name_H-M   'P 1'
#
loop_
_entity.id
_entity.type
_entity.pdbx_description
1 polymer ?
#
loop_
_entity_poly.entity_id
_entity_poly.type
_entity_poly.pdbx_seq_one_letter_code
_entity_poly.pdbx_strand_id
1 'polypeptide(L)'
;MRLVPRELARRLANHDDADVAAPILRKCECLPDADLTDIAWMRAEGHLCAIAGRKAVNAELTDILLLRGDSSVLRVLARNPGADLTSAGLAMMVDAAERDDDIADALISRSDLPHRVLVDLVMRSTPRQQARLLKLARPDLQDTIRAAINAGAARASAIPPATIDDAEARATVTTQRSHAGSALRSCE
;
A
#
# COMPACT_ATOMS: atom_id res chain seq x y z
N MET A 1 -13.96 29.62 -7.53
CA MET A 1 -13.05 30.21 -6.53
C MET A 1 -12.37 31.41 -7.18
N ARG A 2 -12.27 32.54 -6.46
CA ARG A 2 -11.85 33.87 -6.96
C ARG A 2 -10.57 33.85 -7.81
N LEU A 3 -10.53 34.70 -8.84
CA LEU A 3 -9.41 34.94 -9.73
C LEU A 3 -8.09 35.18 -8.96
N VAL A 4 -7.34 34.12 -8.68
CA VAL A 4 -5.93 34.25 -8.31
C VAL A 4 -5.17 34.42 -9.63
N PRO A 5 -4.40 35.50 -9.81
CA PRO A 5 -3.55 35.63 -10.98
C PRO A 5 -2.66 34.39 -11.12
N ARG A 6 -2.60 33.80 -12.31
CA ARG A 6 -1.92 32.53 -12.57
C ARG A 6 -0.48 32.51 -12.04
N GLU A 7 0.22 33.62 -12.20
CA GLU A 7 1.61 33.75 -11.73
C GLU A 7 1.72 33.70 -10.19
N LEU A 8 0.80 34.34 -9.47
CA LEU A 8 0.77 34.27 -8.01
C LEU A 8 0.42 32.84 -7.54
N ALA A 9 -0.54 32.19 -8.20
CA ALA A 9 -0.89 30.80 -7.88
C ALA A 9 0.30 29.86 -8.08
N ARG A 10 1.03 30.01 -9.19
CA ARG A 10 2.25 29.23 -9.47
C ARG A 10 3.32 29.45 -8.41
N ARG A 11 3.58 30.70 -8.03
CA ARG A 11 4.56 31.04 -6.99
C ARG A 11 4.19 30.44 -5.64
N LEU A 12 2.92 30.54 -5.23
CA LEU A 12 2.46 29.96 -3.96
C LEU A 12 2.47 28.43 -4.00
N ALA A 13 2.08 27.81 -5.11
CA ALA A 13 2.14 26.37 -5.30
C ALA A 13 3.57 25.80 -5.23
N ASN A 14 4.56 26.62 -5.63
CA ASN A 14 5.98 26.30 -5.56
C ASN A 14 6.66 26.79 -4.27
N HIS A 15 5.92 27.25 -3.28
CA HIS A 15 6.53 27.67 -2.03
C HIS A 15 7.19 26.48 -1.32
N ASP A 16 8.36 26.67 -0.70
CA ASP A 16 9.12 25.59 -0.05
C ASP A 16 8.36 25.01 1.15
N ASP A 17 7.66 25.86 1.89
CA ASP A 17 6.72 25.45 2.93
C ASP A 17 5.45 24.83 2.31
N ALA A 18 5.24 23.54 2.60
CA ALA A 18 4.09 22.79 2.13
C ALA A 18 2.75 23.33 2.66
N ASP A 19 2.71 23.92 3.86
CA ASP A 19 1.46 24.44 4.43
C ASP A 19 0.96 25.68 3.67
N VAL A 20 1.90 26.45 3.10
CA VAL A 20 1.60 27.59 2.21
C VAL A 20 1.13 27.09 0.83
N ALA A 21 1.80 26.08 0.28
CA ALA A 21 1.52 25.55 -1.05
C ALA A 21 0.22 24.72 -1.11
N ALA A 22 -0.05 23.93 -0.06
CA ALA A 22 -1.13 22.96 0.01
C ALA A 22 -2.52 23.49 -0.37
N PRO A 23 -3.02 24.64 0.15
CA PRO A 23 -4.34 25.13 -0.22
C PRO A 23 -4.43 25.49 -1.71
N ILE A 24 -3.34 25.97 -2.32
CA ILE A 24 -3.29 26.34 -3.73
C ILE A 24 -3.21 25.08 -4.61
N LEU A 25 -2.32 24.15 -4.27
CA LEU A 25 -2.18 22.86 -4.95
C LEU A 25 -3.48 22.05 -4.92
N ARG A 26 -4.20 22.07 -3.79
CA ARG A 26 -5.42 21.27 -3.61
C ARG A 26 -6.65 21.87 -4.28
N LYS A 27 -6.76 23.21 -4.34
CA LYS A 27 -8.01 23.90 -4.71
C LYS A 27 -7.94 24.79 -5.96
N CYS A 28 -6.75 25.22 -6.42
CA CYS A 28 -6.70 26.03 -7.65
C CYS A 28 -6.78 25.15 -8.89
N GLU A 29 -7.82 25.37 -9.69
CA GLU A 29 -8.00 24.80 -11.03
C GLU A 29 -7.20 25.58 -12.08
N CYS A 30 -6.63 26.73 -11.72
CA CYS A 30 -5.83 27.59 -12.57
C CYS A 30 -4.42 27.05 -12.88
N LEU A 31 -3.99 26.02 -12.15
CA LEU A 31 -2.69 25.37 -12.34
C LEU A 31 -2.82 24.31 -13.44
N PRO A 32 -2.08 24.43 -14.55
CA PRO A 32 -2.02 23.39 -15.57
C PRO A 32 -1.34 22.14 -15.02
N ASP A 33 -1.70 20.99 -15.59
CA ASP A 33 -1.15 19.69 -15.18
C ASP A 33 0.38 19.63 -15.30
N ALA A 34 0.98 20.29 -16.29
CA ALA A 34 2.44 20.39 -16.43
C ALA A 34 3.12 20.99 -15.19
N ASP A 35 2.54 22.04 -14.60
CA ASP A 35 3.11 22.64 -13.38
C ASP A 35 2.94 21.70 -12.18
N LEU A 36 1.83 20.96 -12.12
CA LEU A 36 1.60 19.97 -11.07
C LEU A 36 2.57 18.80 -11.19
N THR A 37 2.86 18.35 -12.40
CA THR A 37 3.87 17.33 -12.71
C THR A 37 5.26 17.79 -12.25
N ASP A 38 5.67 19.01 -12.60
CA ASP A 38 6.95 19.58 -12.17
C ASP A 38 7.06 19.63 -10.63
N ILE A 39 6.02 20.10 -9.97
CA ILE A 39 5.95 20.14 -8.50
C ILE A 39 5.99 18.73 -7.91
N ALA A 40 5.26 17.78 -8.49
CA ALA A 40 5.22 16.39 -8.06
C ALA A 40 6.58 15.69 -8.19
N TRP A 41 7.47 16.13 -9.10
CA TRP A 41 8.83 15.61 -9.20
C TRP A 41 9.81 16.27 -8.21
N MET A 42 9.61 17.55 -7.87
CA MET A 42 10.62 18.34 -7.15
C MET A 42 10.34 18.59 -5.66
N ARG A 43 9.07 18.55 -5.22
CA ARG A 43 8.66 19.07 -3.88
C ARG A 43 8.45 18.00 -2.81
N ALA A 44 8.44 18.34 -1.54
CA ALA A 44 8.31 17.35 -0.46
C ALA A 44 6.93 16.67 -0.41
N GLU A 45 6.81 15.61 0.38
CA GLU A 45 5.58 14.79 0.53
C GLU A 45 4.34 15.62 0.87
N GLY A 46 4.48 16.73 1.60
CA GLY A 46 3.35 17.62 1.91
C GLY A 46 2.71 18.24 0.66
N HIS A 47 3.52 18.61 -0.34
CA HIS A 47 3.02 19.07 -1.63
C HIS A 47 2.35 17.94 -2.40
N LEU A 48 2.94 16.75 -2.39
CA LEU A 48 2.40 15.57 -3.07
C LEU A 48 1.06 15.16 -2.47
N CYS A 49 0.92 15.17 -1.14
CA CYS A 49 -0.35 14.97 -0.44
C CYS A 49 -1.40 15.99 -0.87
N ALA A 50 -1.01 17.26 -1.02
CA ALA A 50 -1.93 18.30 -1.46
C ALA A 50 -2.42 18.08 -2.90
N ILE A 51 -1.52 17.65 -3.80
CA ILE A 51 -1.86 17.29 -5.18
C ILE A 51 -2.76 16.04 -5.20
N ALA A 52 -2.39 14.99 -4.47
CA ALA A 52 -3.15 13.75 -4.32
C ALA A 52 -4.57 14.00 -3.80
N GLY A 53 -4.76 15.04 -2.98
CA GLY A 53 -6.05 15.43 -2.41
C GLY A 53 -6.90 16.38 -3.26
N ARG A 54 -6.50 16.67 -4.51
CA ARG A 54 -7.30 17.46 -5.47
C ARG A 54 -8.59 16.74 -5.84
N LYS A 55 -9.60 17.49 -6.25
CA LYS A 55 -10.90 16.93 -6.67
C LYS A 55 -10.78 15.93 -7.83
N ALA A 56 -9.84 16.18 -8.74
CA ALA A 56 -9.49 15.29 -9.83
C ALA A 56 -7.97 15.25 -9.97
N VAL A 57 -7.42 14.05 -10.12
CA VAL A 57 -6.01 13.80 -10.41
C VAL A 57 -5.98 12.85 -11.60
N ASN A 58 -5.37 13.28 -12.70
CA ASN A 58 -5.31 12.47 -13.92
C ASN A 58 -4.38 11.25 -13.72
N ALA A 59 -4.43 10.30 -14.66
CA ALA A 59 -3.64 9.07 -14.60
C ALA A 59 -2.12 9.31 -14.51
N GLU A 60 -1.58 10.21 -15.35
CA GLU A 60 -0.14 10.51 -15.40
C GLU A 60 0.37 11.03 -14.05
N LEU A 61 -0.34 12.01 -13.47
CA LEU A 61 0.02 12.60 -12.19
C LEU A 61 -0.17 11.59 -11.05
N THR A 62 -1.20 10.75 -11.13
CA THR A 62 -1.41 9.68 -10.14
C THR A 62 -0.27 8.68 -10.14
N ASP A 63 0.23 8.27 -11.32
CA ASP A 63 1.36 7.35 -11.44
C ASP A 63 2.66 7.98 -10.88
N ILE A 64 2.90 9.27 -11.10
CA ILE A 64 4.05 9.99 -10.51
C ILE A 64 3.94 10.02 -8.99
N LEU A 65 2.76 10.35 -8.46
CA LEU A 65 2.52 10.40 -7.02
C LEU A 65 2.65 9.02 -6.36
N LEU A 66 2.26 7.96 -7.05
CA LEU A 66 2.45 6.58 -6.61
C LEU A 66 3.91 6.14 -6.59
N LEU A 67 4.66 6.53 -7.63
CA LEU A 67 6.07 6.17 -7.76
C LEU A 67 6.94 6.88 -6.73
N ARG A 68 6.66 8.16 -6.47
CA ARG A 68 7.50 9.00 -5.62
C ARG A 68 7.00 9.10 -4.18
N GLY A 69 5.68 9.13 -4.01
CA GLY A 69 5.07 9.44 -2.73
C GLY A 69 5.29 8.35 -1.68
N ASP A 70 5.27 8.76 -0.43
CA ASP A 70 5.30 7.84 0.70
C ASP A 70 3.90 7.29 1.05
N SER A 71 3.82 6.47 2.11
CA SER A 71 2.54 5.92 2.60
C SER A 71 1.48 6.99 2.88
N SER A 72 1.86 8.21 3.26
CA SER A 72 0.91 9.30 3.50
C SER A 72 0.25 9.76 2.19
N VAL A 73 1.03 9.92 1.13
CA VAL A 73 0.52 10.26 -0.21
C VAL A 73 -0.37 9.15 -0.75
N LEU A 74 0.06 7.90 -0.62
CA LEU A 74 -0.70 6.74 -1.07
C LEU A 74 -2.05 6.62 -0.35
N ARG A 75 -2.10 6.84 0.96
CA ARG A 75 -3.37 6.88 1.73
C ARG A 75 -4.30 7.99 1.22
N VAL A 76 -3.77 9.17 0.88
CA VAL A 76 -4.58 10.26 0.33
C VAL A 76 -5.14 9.87 -1.04
N LEU A 77 -4.31 9.30 -1.94
CA LEU A 77 -4.75 8.83 -3.25
C LEU A 77 -5.80 7.73 -3.14
N ALA A 78 -5.58 6.73 -2.28
CA ALA A 78 -6.51 5.62 -2.10
C ALA A 78 -7.90 6.11 -1.63
N ARG A 79 -7.93 7.15 -0.77
CA ARG A 79 -9.15 7.80 -0.29
C ARG A 79 -9.76 8.79 -1.27
N ASN A 80 -9.07 9.13 -2.36
CA ASN A 80 -9.54 10.10 -3.33
C ASN A 80 -10.27 9.42 -4.51
N PRO A 81 -11.62 9.46 -4.56
CA PRO A 81 -12.37 8.88 -5.67
C PRO A 81 -12.15 9.61 -7.00
N GLY A 82 -11.61 10.83 -6.97
CA GLY A 82 -11.25 11.59 -8.18
C GLY A 82 -9.84 11.32 -8.69
N ALA A 83 -9.06 10.46 -8.02
CA ALA A 83 -7.78 10.00 -8.54
C ALA A 83 -8.02 8.88 -9.55
N ASP A 84 -7.57 9.12 -10.79
CA ASP A 84 -7.61 8.15 -11.88
C ASP A 84 -6.44 7.17 -11.72
N LEU A 85 -6.75 6.00 -11.15
CA LEU A 85 -5.77 4.95 -10.90
C LEU A 85 -5.69 4.02 -12.10
N THR A 86 -4.54 4.03 -12.77
CA THR A 86 -4.25 3.09 -13.85
C THR A 86 -4.25 1.65 -13.33
N SER A 87 -4.29 0.68 -14.24
CA SER A 87 -4.19 -0.74 -13.84
C SER A 87 -2.86 -1.05 -13.14
N ALA A 88 -1.77 -0.39 -13.55
CA ALA A 88 -0.48 -0.50 -12.88
C ALA A 88 -0.51 0.21 -11.51
N GLY A 89 -1.12 1.39 -11.45
CA GLY A 89 -1.29 2.13 -10.19
C GLY A 89 -2.10 1.37 -9.14
N LEU A 90 -3.17 0.69 -9.56
CA LEU A 90 -3.94 -0.19 -8.67
C LEU A 90 -3.11 -1.39 -8.17
N ALA A 91 -2.25 -1.97 -8.99
CA ALA A 91 -1.36 -3.04 -8.55
C ALA A 91 -0.37 -2.54 -7.48
N MET A 92 0.25 -1.37 -7.70
CA MET A 92 1.12 -0.74 -6.70
C MET A 92 0.38 -0.41 -5.40
N MET A 93 -0.88 0.02 -5.48
CA MET A 93 -1.72 0.25 -4.31
C MET A 93 -2.00 -1.03 -3.53
N VAL A 94 -2.23 -2.16 -4.23
CA VAL A 94 -2.40 -3.46 -3.57
C VAL A 94 -1.10 -3.93 -2.91
N ASP A 95 0.05 -3.74 -3.57
CA ASP A 95 1.37 -4.03 -2.97
C ASP A 95 1.57 -3.25 -1.67
N ALA A 96 1.25 -1.95 -1.67
CA ALA A 96 1.35 -1.10 -0.48
C ALA A 96 0.35 -1.51 0.61
N ALA A 97 -0.87 -1.90 0.21
CA ALA A 97 -1.94 -2.30 1.11
C ALA A 97 -1.61 -3.55 1.94
N GLU A 98 -0.72 -4.44 1.48
CA GLU A 98 -0.26 -5.59 2.28
C GLU A 98 0.36 -5.19 3.62
N ARG A 99 0.99 -4.00 3.65
CA ARG A 99 1.71 -3.48 4.83
C ARG A 99 1.03 -2.29 5.47
N ASP A 100 -0.01 -1.75 4.83
CA ASP A 100 -0.72 -0.57 5.28
C ASP A 100 -2.23 -0.81 5.25
N ASP A 101 -2.74 -1.10 6.44
CA ASP A 101 -4.15 -1.32 6.74
C ASP A 101 -5.04 -0.11 6.38
N ASP A 102 -4.52 1.12 6.38
CA ASP A 102 -5.32 2.30 6.01
C ASP A 102 -5.48 2.43 4.48
N ILE A 103 -4.50 1.97 3.71
CA ILE A 103 -4.59 1.91 2.24
C ILE A 103 -5.61 0.84 1.86
N ALA A 104 -5.54 -0.35 2.45
CA ALA A 104 -6.46 -1.44 2.18
C ALA A 104 -7.94 -1.04 2.45
N ASP A 105 -8.17 -0.37 3.58
CA ASP A 105 -9.49 0.16 3.96
C ASP A 105 -10.02 1.22 2.99
N ALA A 106 -9.13 2.09 2.54
CA ALA A 106 -9.49 3.12 1.58
C ALA A 106 -9.86 2.50 0.22
N LEU A 107 -9.08 1.53 -0.26
CA LEU A 107 -9.34 0.82 -1.51
C LEU A 107 -10.67 0.06 -1.48
N ILE A 108 -10.97 -0.67 -0.40
CA ILE A 108 -12.23 -1.44 -0.31
C ILE A 108 -13.48 -0.54 -0.28
N SER A 109 -13.30 0.71 0.14
CA SER A 109 -14.38 1.71 0.18
C SER A 109 -14.63 2.36 -1.19
N ARG A 110 -13.73 2.16 -2.17
CA ARG A 110 -13.90 2.71 -3.52
C ARG A 110 -14.98 1.97 -4.30
N SER A 111 -15.91 2.73 -4.86
CA SER A 111 -16.99 2.17 -5.69
C SER A 111 -16.54 1.76 -7.09
N ASP A 112 -15.43 2.31 -7.58
CA ASP A 112 -14.86 2.10 -8.90
C ASP A 112 -13.76 1.01 -8.92
N LEU A 113 -13.55 0.30 -7.80
CA LEU A 113 -12.52 -0.74 -7.69
C LEU A 113 -12.87 -1.94 -8.59
N PRO A 114 -12.01 -2.32 -9.56
CA PRO A 114 -12.27 -3.47 -10.42
C PRO A 114 -12.29 -4.78 -9.62
N HIS A 115 -13.21 -5.69 -9.97
CA HIS A 115 -13.37 -6.98 -9.28
C HIS A 115 -12.06 -7.78 -9.16
N ARG A 116 -11.22 -7.78 -10.20
CA ARG A 116 -9.91 -8.45 -10.17
C ARG A 116 -8.99 -7.90 -9.06
N VAL A 117 -9.00 -6.59 -8.85
CA VAL A 117 -8.15 -5.90 -7.87
C VAL A 117 -8.66 -6.14 -6.46
N LEU A 118 -9.99 -6.16 -6.28
CA LEU A 118 -10.62 -6.56 -5.03
C LEU A 118 -10.18 -7.97 -4.60
N VAL A 119 -10.28 -8.94 -5.52
CA VAL A 119 -9.87 -10.32 -5.23
C VAL A 119 -8.38 -10.40 -4.92
N ASP A 120 -7.53 -9.71 -5.68
CA ASP A 120 -6.09 -9.67 -5.43
C ASP A 120 -5.76 -9.09 -4.05
N LEU A 121 -6.37 -7.95 -3.69
CA LEU A 121 -6.22 -7.33 -2.37
C LEU A 121 -6.57 -8.30 -1.24
N VAL A 122 -7.70 -9.00 -1.34
CA VAL A 122 -8.14 -9.96 -0.31
C VAL A 122 -7.19 -11.16 -0.22
N MET A 123 -6.76 -11.69 -1.37
CA MET A 123 -5.87 -12.85 -1.42
C MET A 123 -4.49 -12.58 -0.81
N ARG A 124 -4.02 -11.33 -0.93
CA ARG A 124 -2.72 -10.88 -0.42
C ARG A 124 -2.77 -10.36 1.02
N SER A 125 -3.98 -10.05 1.51
CA SER A 125 -4.22 -9.59 2.87
C SER A 125 -4.03 -10.71 3.92
N THR A 126 -3.53 -10.34 5.09
CA THR A 126 -3.47 -11.27 6.25
C THR A 126 -4.87 -11.64 6.74
N PRO A 127 -5.09 -12.76 7.47
CA PRO A 127 -6.41 -13.12 7.99
C PRO A 127 -7.06 -12.04 8.86
N ARG A 128 -6.25 -11.28 9.62
CA ARG A 128 -6.73 -10.15 10.43
C ARG A 128 -7.25 -9.01 9.55
N GLN A 129 -6.50 -8.68 8.51
CA GLN A 129 -6.85 -7.65 7.54
C GLN A 129 -8.06 -8.07 6.70
N GLN A 130 -8.14 -9.33 6.25
CA GLN A 130 -9.32 -9.89 5.57
C GLN A 130 -10.60 -9.75 6.40
N ALA A 131 -10.55 -10.06 7.69
CA ALA A 131 -11.68 -9.88 8.60
C ALA A 131 -12.10 -8.41 8.75
N ARG A 132 -11.14 -7.48 8.65
CA ARG A 132 -11.40 -6.03 8.66
C ARG A 132 -12.00 -5.56 7.35
N LEU A 133 -11.45 -5.98 6.21
CA LEU A 133 -11.99 -5.70 4.88
C LEU A 133 -13.44 -6.17 4.76
N LEU A 134 -13.77 -7.37 5.26
CA LEU A 134 -15.14 -7.89 5.25
C LEU A 134 -16.12 -7.02 6.05
N LYS A 135 -15.68 -6.40 7.15
CA LYS A 135 -16.51 -5.51 7.98
C LYS A 135 -16.78 -4.16 7.32
N LEU A 136 -15.80 -3.65 6.57
CA LEU A 136 -15.87 -2.33 5.92
C LEU A 136 -16.50 -2.41 4.53
N ALA A 137 -16.41 -3.56 3.88
CA ALA A 137 -16.94 -3.77 2.56
C ALA A 137 -18.45 -3.60 2.51
N ARG A 138 -18.90 -2.96 1.42
CA ARG A 138 -20.32 -2.86 1.08
C ARG A 138 -20.94 -4.27 0.95
N PRO A 139 -22.24 -4.44 1.25
CA PRO A 139 -22.88 -5.76 1.26
C PRO A 139 -22.72 -6.56 -0.04
N ASP A 140 -22.73 -5.88 -1.20
CA ASP A 140 -22.53 -6.47 -2.53
C ASP A 140 -21.13 -7.08 -2.73
N LEU A 141 -20.12 -6.57 -2.01
CA LEU A 141 -18.75 -7.06 -2.09
C LEU A 141 -18.45 -8.19 -1.08
N GLN A 142 -19.25 -8.33 -0.04
CA GLN A 142 -18.97 -9.28 1.05
C GLN A 142 -18.91 -10.73 0.58
N ASP A 143 -19.80 -11.14 -0.32
CA ASP A 143 -19.80 -12.50 -0.86
C ASP A 143 -18.57 -12.76 -1.74
N THR A 144 -18.12 -11.76 -2.49
CA THR A 144 -16.87 -11.84 -3.27
C THR A 144 -15.67 -12.02 -2.34
N ILE A 145 -15.60 -11.23 -1.26
CA ILE A 145 -14.50 -11.31 -0.28
C ILE A 145 -14.50 -12.69 0.39
N ARG A 146 -15.66 -13.19 0.84
CA ARG A 146 -15.77 -14.53 1.43
C ARG A 146 -15.33 -15.62 0.45
N ALA A 147 -15.76 -15.53 -0.80
CA ALA A 147 -15.36 -16.48 -1.85
C ALA A 147 -13.84 -16.46 -2.07
N ALA A 148 -13.22 -15.29 -2.14
CA ALA A 148 -11.78 -15.14 -2.28
C ALA A 148 -11.02 -15.76 -1.09
N ILE A 149 -11.44 -15.48 0.15
CA ILE A 149 -10.85 -16.07 1.37
C ILE A 149 -10.91 -17.61 1.32
N ASN A 150 -12.09 -18.17 1.02
CA ASN A 150 -12.29 -19.61 0.94
C ASN A 150 -11.43 -20.25 -0.17
N ALA A 151 -11.32 -19.60 -1.33
CA ALA A 151 -10.47 -20.05 -2.43
C ALA A 151 -8.97 -20.00 -2.07
N GLY A 152 -8.55 -19.05 -1.24
CA GLY A 152 -7.18 -19.00 -0.71
C GLY A 152 -6.89 -20.11 0.28
N ALA A 153 -7.79 -20.36 1.23
CA ALA A 153 -7.67 -21.43 2.20
C ALA A 153 -7.61 -22.82 1.55
N ALA A 154 -8.48 -23.08 0.55
CA ALA A 154 -8.48 -24.33 -0.21
C ALA A 154 -7.14 -24.57 -0.94
N ARG A 155 -6.55 -23.51 -1.53
CA ARG A 155 -5.24 -23.58 -2.19
C ARG A 155 -4.12 -23.88 -1.20
N ALA A 156 -4.12 -23.24 -0.03
CA ALA A 156 -3.11 -23.50 1.00
C ALA A 156 -3.18 -24.93 1.54
N SER A 157 -4.38 -25.50 1.70
CA SER A 157 -4.57 -26.89 2.14
C SER A 157 -4.24 -27.94 1.06
N ALA A 158 -4.26 -27.57 -0.22
CA ALA A 158 -3.95 -28.47 -1.33
C ALA A 158 -2.44 -28.64 -1.55
N ILE A 159 -1.61 -27.75 -1.00
CA ILE A 159 -0.16 -27.90 -0.97
C ILE A 159 0.14 -28.86 0.20
N PRO A 160 0.61 -30.09 -0.05
CA PRO A 160 1.01 -30.99 1.03
C PRO A 160 2.08 -30.29 1.86
N PRO A 161 2.05 -30.38 3.21
CA PRO A 161 3.20 -29.94 3.98
C PRO A 161 4.42 -30.68 3.45
N ALA A 162 5.44 -29.93 3.01
CA ALA A 162 6.74 -30.52 2.72
C ALA A 162 7.10 -31.31 3.97
N THR A 163 7.21 -32.64 3.84
CA THR A 163 7.68 -33.50 4.91
C THR A 163 9.10 -33.07 5.21
N ILE A 164 9.25 -32.18 6.20
CA ILE A 164 10.54 -31.99 6.85
C ILE A 164 10.76 -33.31 7.58
N ASP A 165 11.69 -34.10 7.06
CA ASP A 165 12.11 -35.34 7.69
C ASP A 165 12.88 -34.98 8.97
N ASP A 166 12.14 -34.76 10.06
CA ASP A 166 12.68 -34.44 11.38
C ASP A 166 13.49 -35.60 12.00
N ALA A 167 13.64 -36.74 11.30
CA ALA A 167 14.39 -37.90 11.78
C ALA A 167 15.91 -37.68 11.73
N GLU A 168 16.46 -36.95 10.74
CA GLU A 168 17.91 -36.75 10.61
C GLU A 168 18.47 -35.71 11.59
N ALA A 169 17.67 -34.74 12.03
CA ALA A 169 18.15 -33.65 12.91
C ALA A 169 18.40 -34.07 14.36
N ARG A 170 17.84 -35.21 14.82
CA ARG A 170 18.02 -35.70 16.19
C ARG A 170 19.29 -36.53 16.39
N ALA A 171 19.90 -37.06 15.32
CA ALA A 171 21.08 -37.92 15.44
C ALA A 171 22.38 -37.15 15.72
N THR A 172 22.46 -35.88 15.33
CA THR A 172 23.68 -35.05 15.48
C THR A 172 23.86 -34.48 16.89
N VAL A 173 22.79 -34.28 17.65
CA VAL A 173 22.84 -33.63 18.98
C VAL A 173 23.38 -34.56 20.08
N THR A 174 23.24 -35.88 19.94
CA THR A 174 23.69 -36.83 20.98
C THR A 174 25.20 -37.08 20.95
N THR A 175 25.87 -36.91 19.79
CA THR A 175 27.32 -37.17 19.66
C THR A 175 28.19 -36.05 20.22
N GLN A 176 27.71 -34.80 20.30
CA GLN A 176 28.49 -33.68 20.86
C GLN A 176 28.48 -33.59 22.40
N ARG A 177 27.59 -34.32 23.08
CA ARG A 177 27.49 -34.29 24.55
C ARG A 177 28.47 -35.25 25.27
N SER A 178 29.10 -36.18 24.54
CA SER A 178 30.06 -37.14 25.10
C SER A 178 31.52 -36.65 25.10
N HIS A 179 31.86 -35.59 24.38
CA HIS A 179 33.23 -35.03 24.36
C HIS A 179 33.49 -33.94 25.43
N ALA A 180 32.47 -33.41 26.10
CA ALA A 180 32.65 -32.37 27.12
C ALA A 180 32.86 -32.91 28.56
N GLY A 181 32.80 -34.24 28.77
CA GLY A 181 32.85 -34.85 30.11
C GLY A 181 34.17 -35.54 30.51
N SER A 182 35.16 -35.63 29.61
CA SER A 182 36.34 -36.50 29.80
C SER A 182 37.67 -35.77 30.05
N ALA A 183 37.68 -34.44 30.21
CA ALA A 183 38.93 -33.67 30.33
C ALA A 183 39.15 -33.05 31.73
N LEU A 184 38.68 -33.69 32.82
CA LEU A 184 38.88 -33.17 34.19
C LEU A 184 39.37 -34.19 35.23
N ARG A 185 39.82 -35.39 34.85
CA ARG A 185 40.46 -36.32 35.81
C ARG A 185 41.64 -37.06 35.16
N SER A 186 42.81 -36.97 35.84
CA SER A 186 44.11 -37.63 35.57
C SER A 186 44.96 -36.93 34.47
N CYS A 187 46.16 -36.39 34.70
CA CYS A 187 47.19 -36.65 35.72
C CYS A 187 48.03 -35.39 36.02
N GLU A 188 48.22 -35.03 37.29
CA GLU A 188 49.50 -35.02 38.04
C GLU A 188 49.20 -34.87 39.54
#